data_AF-A0A3M7DPY1-F1
#
_entry.id   AF-A0A3M7DPY1-F1
#
_cell.length_a   1.000
_cell.length_b   1.000
_cell.length_c   1.000
_cell.angle_alpha   90.00
_cell.angle_beta   90.00
_cell.angle_gamma   90.00
#
_symmetry.space_group_name_H-M   'P 1'
#
loop_
_entity.id
_entity.type
_entity.pdbx_description
1 polymer ?
#
loop_
_entity_poly.entity_id
_entity_poly.type
_entity_poly.pdbx_seq_one_letter_code
_entity_poly.pdbx_strand_id
1 'polypeptide(L)'
;MRLLQWAWLGLTSLAAAADTNTTHESRNILPATFKPPPHFRNVNLVRNINLEKSYPRETINVVVENVDAQPQREYYLPFEQGTLGRIGGLEAKDKKEPERTGFTAEIVEVDPYSSTEYYKITFPSALPSKEQITLQITYYVLSALEPLPAHIGQLDKQYVLHTFSAYVPSAYTTLKQKTKLKLPTVDVPDVTTLPADLNAEGKEDPQKQGTTFTYGPYGEREAGATQEASVRYEFTRPLTHGKLLERDVEVSHWGGNIATEERHWLTNRAAALKNQFSRVQYQQSAYYNPPTHALKDLRFPLTLGSVDAYFTDDVGNVSTSRFRTNARESNLELKPRYPVFGNWNYSFKVGWNIDLNNYLRHVKGGGSDSYILNVPFFEGPKQAEGVEYERVVTRIILPEGADNVRFQTSVPLVSNTTSLHRTFMDTIGRTTLTLTALNVVDEFRDRDLLVTYDLPFGARFTKPLTISAGMLVVFALSWVVGNLDVSIGGKKKTA
;
A
#
# COMPACT_ATOMS: atom_id res chain seq x y z
N MET A 1 68.15 19.91 3.76
CA MET A 1 66.71 20.09 3.52
C MET A 1 66.03 18.82 4.00
N ARG A 2 65.60 18.74 5.28
CA ARG A 2 64.22 19.03 5.78
C ARG A 2 63.17 18.31 4.92
N LEU A 3 62.25 17.45 5.40
CA LEU A 3 61.73 17.05 6.71
C LEU A 3 60.81 15.84 6.40
N LEU A 4 60.97 14.66 7.03
CA LEU A 4 60.01 14.03 7.97
C LEU A 4 58.68 14.77 8.18
N GLN A 5 57.57 14.01 8.32
CA GLN A 5 56.18 14.39 8.71
C GLN A 5 55.19 14.39 7.51
N TRP A 6 54.05 13.70 7.47
CA TRP A 6 53.23 12.96 8.43
C TRP A 6 52.45 11.86 7.70
N ALA A 7 52.46 10.64 8.25
CA ALA A 7 51.25 9.83 8.30
C ALA A 7 50.35 10.45 9.37
N TRP A 8 49.05 10.58 9.10
CA TRP A 8 47.88 10.67 10.00
C TRP A 8 46.75 11.41 9.27
N LEU A 9 45.50 11.00 9.57
CA LEU A 9 44.18 11.45 9.03
C LEU A 9 43.70 10.63 7.81
N GLY A 10 42.63 9.82 7.87
CA GLY A 10 41.65 9.66 8.93
C GLY A 10 40.97 8.29 8.87
N LEU A 11 41.03 7.59 9.99
CA LEU A 11 40.00 6.67 10.44
C LEU A 11 38.82 7.53 10.90
N THR A 12 37.81 7.67 10.05
CA THR A 12 36.47 8.10 10.48
C THR A 12 35.53 6.95 10.22
N SER A 13 35.08 6.36 11.32
CA SER A 13 33.86 5.58 11.45
C SER A 13 32.73 6.13 10.57
N LEU A 14 32.11 5.28 9.76
CA LEU A 14 30.69 5.41 9.45
C LEU A 14 30.09 4.03 9.56
N ALA A 15 29.38 3.89 10.69
CA ALA A 15 28.57 2.75 11.04
C ALA A 15 27.62 2.40 9.89
N ALA A 16 27.27 1.12 9.82
CA ALA A 16 26.13 0.64 9.06
C ALA A 16 24.94 1.57 9.28
N ALA A 17 24.52 2.28 8.23
CA ALA A 17 23.19 2.83 8.17
C ALA A 17 22.25 1.63 8.05
N ALA A 18 21.79 1.14 9.20
CA ALA A 18 20.48 0.51 9.24
C ALA A 18 19.51 1.61 8.82
N ASP A 19 18.89 1.46 7.65
CA ASP A 19 17.80 2.30 7.22
C ASP A 19 16.67 2.16 8.25
N THR A 20 16.66 3.06 9.24
CA THR A 20 15.54 3.24 10.13
C THR A 20 14.40 3.84 9.32
N ASN A 21 13.22 3.25 9.40
CA ASN A 21 11.94 3.70 8.84
C ASN A 21 11.50 5.06 9.41
N THR A 22 12.30 6.12 9.25
CA THR A 22 11.95 7.48 9.68
C THR A 22 11.27 8.20 8.54
N THR A 23 9.96 8.32 8.67
CA THR A 23 9.07 9.10 7.80
C THR A 23 9.44 10.59 7.85
N HIS A 24 9.85 11.16 6.72
CA HIS A 24 10.12 12.60 6.58
C HIS A 24 8.89 13.35 6.05
N GLU A 25 7.78 13.32 6.79
CA GLU A 25 6.78 14.38 6.69
C GLU A 25 6.94 15.30 7.90
N SER A 26 6.60 16.58 7.75
CA SER A 26 6.58 17.56 8.85
C SER A 26 5.53 17.15 9.88
N ARG A 27 5.92 16.25 10.79
CA ARG A 27 5.07 15.78 11.88
C ARG A 27 4.85 16.92 12.85
N ASN A 28 3.59 17.18 13.21
CA ASN A 28 3.28 18.04 14.35
C ASN A 28 3.77 17.29 15.60
N ILE A 29 4.94 17.68 16.11
CA ILE A 29 5.52 17.08 17.31
C ILE A 29 4.73 17.64 18.51
N LEU A 30 3.92 16.80 19.13
CA LEU A 30 3.26 17.15 20.39
C LEU A 30 4.18 16.85 21.57
N PRO A 31 4.08 17.62 22.67
CA PRO A 31 4.93 17.42 23.85
C PRO A 31 4.71 16.03 24.48
N ALA A 32 5.76 15.50 25.12
CA ALA A 32 5.82 14.14 25.70
C ALA A 32 4.70 13.79 26.71
N THR A 33 4.07 14.80 27.31
CA THR A 33 2.97 14.65 28.28
C THR A 33 1.61 14.97 27.68
N PHE A 34 1.49 15.00 26.34
CA PHE A 34 0.26 15.38 25.68
C PHE A 34 -0.85 14.41 26.05
N LYS A 35 -1.87 14.96 26.71
CA LYS A 35 -3.16 14.32 26.87
C LYS A 35 -4.13 15.06 25.96
N PRO A 36 -4.86 14.35 25.09
CA PRO A 36 -5.92 14.95 24.32
C PRO A 36 -6.84 15.77 25.24
N PRO A 37 -7.12 17.03 24.91
CA PRO A 37 -8.02 17.84 25.71
C PRO A 37 -9.39 17.16 25.85
N PRO A 38 -10.01 17.10 27.04
CA PRO A 38 -11.25 16.37 27.29
C PRO A 38 -12.49 17.14 26.79
N HIS A 39 -12.42 17.65 25.56
CA HIS A 39 -13.48 18.43 24.93
C HIS A 39 -14.65 17.59 24.44
N PHE A 40 -14.43 16.30 24.22
CA PHE A 40 -15.41 15.40 23.67
C PHE A 40 -15.76 14.28 24.66
N ARG A 41 -16.98 13.78 24.51
CA ARG A 41 -17.47 12.56 25.18
C ARG A 41 -18.08 11.62 24.15
N ASN A 42 -17.77 10.33 24.25
CA ASN A 42 -18.37 9.33 23.37
C ASN A 42 -19.67 8.83 23.99
N VAL A 43 -20.81 9.15 23.39
CA VAL A 43 -22.14 8.78 23.90
C VAL A 43 -22.46 7.31 23.61
N ASN A 44 -22.13 6.86 22.40
CA ASN A 44 -22.33 5.49 21.97
C ASN A 44 -21.24 5.12 20.98
N LEU A 45 -20.59 3.99 21.22
CA LEU A 45 -19.45 3.53 20.43
C LEU A 45 -19.63 2.06 20.03
N VAL A 46 -19.60 1.79 18.73
CA VAL A 46 -19.67 0.43 18.18
C VAL A 46 -18.46 0.16 17.31
N ARG A 47 -17.55 -0.68 17.80
CA ARG A 47 -16.39 -1.17 17.06
C ARG A 47 -16.73 -2.49 16.38
N ASN A 48 -16.47 -2.57 15.08
CA ASN A 48 -16.57 -3.82 14.32
C ASN A 48 -15.18 -4.18 13.80
N ILE A 49 -14.69 -5.36 14.16
CA ILE A 49 -13.42 -5.92 13.68
C ILE A 49 -13.78 -7.05 12.71
N ASN A 50 -13.47 -6.86 11.43
CA ASN A 50 -13.65 -7.89 10.41
C ASN A 50 -12.34 -8.66 10.22
N LEU A 51 -12.40 -9.97 10.46
CA LEU A 51 -11.28 -10.92 10.43
C LEU A 51 -11.41 -11.94 9.27
N GLU A 52 -12.27 -11.66 8.28
CA GLU A 52 -12.48 -12.51 7.10
C GLU A 52 -11.31 -12.51 6.10
N LYS A 53 -10.45 -11.48 6.16
CA LYS A 53 -9.25 -11.30 5.35
C LYS A 53 -7.97 -11.55 6.16
N SER A 54 -6.83 -11.57 5.49
CA SER A 54 -5.48 -11.76 6.02
C SER A 54 -4.99 -10.60 6.90
N TYR A 55 -5.75 -9.51 6.94
CA TYR A 55 -5.55 -8.36 7.80
C TYR A 55 -6.90 -7.96 8.43
N PRO A 56 -6.93 -7.60 9.73
CA PRO A 56 -8.10 -7.02 10.38
C PRO A 56 -8.51 -5.67 9.75
N ARG A 57 -9.80 -5.55 9.42
CA ARG A 57 -10.43 -4.26 9.10
C ARG A 57 -11.25 -3.79 10.29
N GLU A 58 -10.92 -2.63 10.82
CA GLU A 58 -11.60 -2.04 11.95
C GLU A 58 -12.50 -0.90 11.53
N THR A 59 -13.76 -0.95 11.95
CA THR A 59 -14.75 0.12 11.74
C THR A 59 -15.33 0.56 13.08
N ILE A 60 -14.92 1.74 13.54
CA ILE A 60 -15.45 2.37 14.75
C ILE A 60 -16.56 3.33 14.33
N ASN A 61 -17.78 3.08 14.82
CA ASN A 61 -18.89 4.02 14.69
C ASN A 61 -19.10 4.67 16.05
N VAL A 62 -18.78 5.96 16.18
CA VAL A 62 -18.84 6.68 17.44
C VAL A 62 -19.74 7.91 17.32
N VAL A 63 -20.65 8.07 18.28
CA VAL A 63 -21.42 9.29 18.47
C VAL A 63 -20.64 10.18 19.43
N VAL A 64 -20.03 11.22 18.88
CA VAL A 64 -19.18 12.18 19.61
C VAL A 64 -20.03 13.39 19.98
N GLU A 65 -20.02 13.77 21.25
CA GLU A 65 -20.66 14.97 21.78
C GLU A 65 -19.59 15.98 22.22
N ASN A 66 -19.73 17.24 21.81
CA ASN A 66 -18.87 18.31 22.34
C ASN A 66 -19.37 18.73 23.73
N VAL A 67 -18.56 18.48 24.76
CA VAL A 67 -18.86 18.87 26.14
C VAL A 67 -18.23 20.22 26.53
N ASP A 68 -17.37 20.77 25.68
CA ASP A 68 -16.76 22.07 25.90
C ASP A 68 -17.74 23.22 25.56
N ALA A 69 -17.50 24.40 26.14
CA ALA A 69 -18.27 25.60 25.86
C ALA A 69 -17.96 26.18 24.47
N GLN A 70 -16.75 25.94 23.96
CA GLN A 70 -16.31 26.41 22.66
C GLN A 70 -16.56 25.37 21.56
N PRO A 71 -16.70 25.80 20.29
CA PRO A 71 -16.73 24.87 19.16
C PRO A 71 -15.37 24.17 18.98
N GLN A 72 -15.40 22.85 18.79
CA GLN A 72 -14.19 22.02 18.76
C GLN A 72 -14.09 21.24 17.45
N ARG A 73 -12.86 21.05 16.94
CA ARG A 73 -12.63 20.47 15.59
C ARG A 73 -11.72 19.24 15.58
N GLU A 74 -10.99 18.98 16.66
CA GLU A 74 -9.91 17.99 16.68
C GLU A 74 -10.24 16.80 17.58
N TYR A 75 -10.39 15.62 16.98
CA TYR A 75 -10.65 14.37 17.69
C TYR A 75 -9.42 13.47 17.65
N TYR A 76 -9.04 12.89 18.79
CA TYR A 76 -7.85 12.05 18.91
C TYR A 76 -8.21 10.57 19.11
N LEU A 77 -7.61 9.68 18.32
CA LEU A 77 -7.74 8.23 18.45
C LEU A 77 -6.42 7.62 18.94
N PRO A 78 -6.39 6.98 20.12
CA PRO A 78 -5.16 6.40 20.68
C PRO A 78 -4.83 5.03 20.06
N PHE A 79 -3.54 4.77 19.94
CA PHE A 79 -2.95 3.48 19.59
C PHE A 79 -1.80 3.16 20.54
N GLU A 80 -1.60 1.89 20.84
CA GLU A 80 -0.43 1.43 21.56
C GLU A 80 0.84 1.66 20.73
N GLN A 81 1.93 2.02 21.40
CA GLN A 81 3.22 2.28 20.76
C GLN A 81 3.63 1.15 19.80
N GLY A 82 4.05 1.53 18.59
CA GLY A 82 4.48 0.57 17.55
C GLY A 82 3.34 -0.07 16.78
N THR A 83 2.08 0.07 17.22
CA THR A 83 0.92 -0.35 16.43
C THR A 83 0.66 0.59 15.27
N LEU A 84 0.94 1.90 15.41
CA LEU A 84 0.81 2.86 14.29
C LEU A 84 1.63 2.47 13.07
N GLY A 85 2.84 1.92 13.29
CA GLY A 85 3.70 1.44 12.21
C GLY A 85 3.10 0.30 11.38
N ARG A 86 1.99 -0.31 11.84
CA ARG A 86 1.24 -1.35 11.14
C ARG A 86 -0.16 -0.89 10.70
N ILE A 87 -0.57 0.33 11.04
CA ILE A 87 -1.86 0.86 10.59
C ILE A 87 -1.74 1.23 9.12
N GLY A 88 -2.59 0.61 8.32
CA GLY A 88 -2.80 0.96 6.93
C GLY A 88 -4.07 1.78 6.79
N GLY A 89 -3.95 2.93 6.10
CA GLY A 89 -5.07 3.74 5.65
C GLY A 89 -6.13 4.06 6.70
N LEU A 90 -6.05 5.23 7.34
CA LEU A 90 -7.08 5.67 8.28
C LEU A 90 -8.00 6.72 7.63
N GLU A 91 -9.30 6.45 7.64
CA GLU A 91 -10.32 7.33 7.07
C GLU A 91 -11.42 7.60 8.08
N ALA A 92 -11.82 8.85 8.17
CA ALA A 92 -12.97 9.29 8.95
C ALA A 92 -14.01 9.93 8.04
N LYS A 93 -15.28 9.64 8.29
CA LYS A 93 -16.41 10.29 7.62
C LYS A 93 -17.60 10.43 8.54
N ASP A 94 -18.52 11.32 8.19
CA ASP A 94 -19.82 11.38 8.85
C ASP A 94 -20.70 10.22 8.35
N LYS A 95 -21.21 9.43 9.28
CA LYS A 95 -22.08 8.29 8.96
C LYS A 95 -23.48 8.73 8.51
N LYS A 96 -23.98 9.84 9.05
CA LYS A 96 -25.32 10.36 8.71
C LYS A 96 -25.29 11.15 7.40
N GLU A 97 -24.18 11.83 7.14
CA GLU A 97 -23.96 12.63 5.93
C GLU A 97 -22.68 12.19 5.19
N PRO A 98 -22.70 11.07 4.46
CA PRO A 98 -21.50 10.53 3.79
C PRO A 98 -20.88 11.46 2.74
N GLU A 99 -21.67 12.37 2.17
CA GLU A 99 -21.26 13.37 1.18
C GLU A 99 -20.43 14.51 1.79
N ARG A 100 -20.42 14.63 3.13
CA ARG A 100 -19.63 15.65 3.83
C ARG A 100 -18.15 15.28 3.79
N THR A 101 -17.44 15.91 2.87
CA THR A 101 -16.00 15.73 2.66
C THR A 101 -15.16 16.68 3.54
N GLY A 102 -13.84 16.46 3.57
CA GLY A 102 -12.89 17.34 4.26
C GLY A 102 -12.46 16.88 5.65
N PHE A 103 -12.80 15.66 6.06
CA PHE A 103 -12.16 15.02 7.20
C PHE A 103 -10.71 14.70 6.85
N THR A 104 -9.76 15.13 7.68
CA THR A 104 -8.35 14.76 7.53
C THR A 104 -7.90 13.95 8.73
N ALA A 105 -7.07 12.93 8.48
CA ALA A 105 -6.50 12.08 9.49
C ALA A 105 -4.97 12.11 9.36
N GLU A 106 -4.31 12.60 10.40
CA GLU A 106 -2.87 12.77 10.42
C GLU A 106 -2.28 12.08 11.64
N ILE A 107 -1.13 11.44 11.46
CA ILE A 107 -0.36 10.92 12.59
C ILE A 107 0.22 12.12 13.32
N VAL A 108 0.01 12.17 14.63
CA VAL A 108 0.67 13.17 15.46
C VAL A 108 1.80 12.48 16.20
N GLU A 109 3.03 12.92 15.93
CA GLU A 109 4.20 12.33 16.56
C GLU A 109 4.22 12.75 18.03
N VAL A 110 4.09 11.75 18.89
CA VAL A 110 4.28 11.87 20.33
C VAL A 110 5.57 11.14 20.65
N ASP A 111 6.34 11.72 21.58
CA ASP A 111 7.64 11.27 22.06
C ASP A 111 7.90 9.74 21.95
N PRO A 112 9.06 9.28 21.43
CA PRO A 112 9.45 7.87 21.45
C PRO A 112 9.44 7.18 22.83
N TYR A 113 9.31 7.93 23.93
CA TYR A 113 9.13 7.37 25.28
C TYR A 113 7.65 7.27 25.74
N SER A 114 6.69 7.76 24.96
CA SER A 114 5.25 7.60 25.25
C SER A 114 4.78 6.20 24.87
N SER A 115 4.02 5.56 25.77
CA SER A 115 3.39 4.26 25.50
C SER A 115 2.20 4.33 24.52
N THR A 116 1.73 5.54 24.23
CA THR A 116 0.53 5.77 23.41
C THR A 116 0.81 6.82 22.35
N GLU A 117 0.42 6.49 21.13
CA GLU A 117 0.49 7.38 19.96
C GLU A 117 -0.92 7.73 19.50
N TYR A 118 -1.08 8.85 18.78
CA TYR A 118 -2.42 9.33 18.40
C TYR A 118 -2.54 9.64 16.91
N TYR A 119 -3.69 9.28 16.35
CA TYR A 119 -4.19 9.90 15.13
C TYR A 119 -5.06 11.09 15.49
N LYS A 120 -4.80 12.23 14.86
CA LYS A 120 -5.66 13.41 14.93
C LYS A 120 -6.59 13.43 13.72
N ILE A 121 -7.88 13.39 14.01
CA ILE A 121 -8.97 13.51 13.05
C ILE A 121 -9.50 14.93 13.14
N THR A 122 -9.39 15.67 12.04
CA THR A 122 -9.85 17.06 11.96
C THR A 122 -11.19 17.12 11.23
N PHE A 123 -12.19 17.73 11.85
CA PHE A 123 -13.52 17.89 11.23
C PHE A 123 -13.51 19.01 10.19
N PRO A 124 -14.32 18.91 9.12
CA PRO A 124 -14.41 19.96 8.10
C PRO A 124 -15.00 21.26 8.65
N SER A 125 -15.94 21.19 9.60
CA SER A 125 -16.41 22.34 10.38
C SER A 125 -16.41 22.02 11.87
N ALA A 126 -16.17 23.04 12.69
CA ALA A 126 -16.13 22.89 14.14
C ALA A 126 -17.50 22.44 14.67
N LEU A 127 -17.50 21.49 15.60
CA LEU A 127 -18.69 20.98 16.26
C LEU A 127 -19.09 21.96 17.37
N PRO A 128 -20.27 22.60 17.32
CA PRO A 128 -20.76 23.49 18.37
C PRO A 128 -20.90 22.79 19.73
N SER A 129 -20.95 23.58 20.79
CA SER A 129 -21.15 23.08 22.16
C SER A 129 -22.45 22.28 22.25
N LYS A 130 -22.40 21.11 22.93
CA LYS A 130 -23.52 20.16 23.13
C LYS A 130 -24.09 19.52 21.86
N GLU A 131 -23.50 19.78 20.70
CA GLU A 131 -23.89 19.12 19.46
C GLU A 131 -23.22 17.75 19.33
N GLN A 132 -23.84 16.87 18.54
CA GLN A 132 -23.36 15.51 18.30
C GLN A 132 -23.08 15.26 16.83
N ILE A 133 -21.98 14.56 16.56
CA ILE A 133 -21.63 14.05 15.23
C ILE A 133 -21.46 12.53 15.30
N THR A 134 -21.86 11.81 14.24
CA THR A 134 -21.67 10.35 14.17
C THR A 134 -20.50 10.04 13.25
N LEU A 135 -19.32 9.85 13.82
CA LEU A 135 -18.12 9.52 13.06
C LEU A 135 -18.07 8.02 12.75
N GLN A 136 -17.76 7.70 11.50
CA GLN A 136 -17.32 6.38 11.09
C GLN A 136 -15.83 6.44 10.78
N ILE A 137 -15.02 5.82 11.62
CA ILE A 137 -13.57 5.71 11.47
C ILE A 137 -13.26 4.31 10.97
N THR A 138 -12.57 4.19 9.85
CA THR A 138 -12.14 2.91 9.26
C THR A 138 -10.63 2.90 9.14
N TYR A 139 -10.00 1.82 9.59
CA TYR A 139 -8.57 1.57 9.39
C TYR A 139 -8.29 0.09 9.28
N TYR A 140 -7.10 -0.24 8.76
CA TYR A 140 -6.64 -1.61 8.59
C TYR A 140 -5.42 -1.83 9.48
N VAL A 141 -5.34 -2.99 10.12
CA VAL A 141 -4.18 -3.35 10.94
C VAL A 141 -3.41 -4.42 10.19
N LEU A 142 -2.30 -4.05 9.56
CA LEU A 142 -1.48 -5.00 8.85
C LEU A 142 -0.73 -5.89 9.83
N SER A 143 -0.28 -7.07 9.40
CA SER A 143 0.64 -7.90 10.19
C SER A 143 0.12 -8.30 11.58
N ALA A 144 -1.20 -8.31 11.79
CA ALA A 144 -1.83 -8.48 13.10
C ALA A 144 -2.37 -9.89 13.37
N LEU A 145 -2.28 -10.79 12.39
CA LEU A 145 -2.67 -12.19 12.53
C LEU A 145 -1.43 -13.06 12.69
N GLU A 146 -1.41 -13.87 13.74
CA GLU A 146 -0.28 -14.76 14.04
C GLU A 146 -0.71 -16.23 13.99
N PRO A 147 -0.06 -17.09 13.19
CA PRO A 147 -0.40 -18.50 13.17
C PRO A 147 -0.10 -19.19 14.52
N LEU A 148 -1.09 -19.87 15.07
CA LEU A 148 -0.97 -20.62 16.32
C LEU A 148 -1.69 -21.98 16.19
N PRO A 149 -0.97 -23.11 16.08
CA PRO A 149 0.49 -23.26 16.19
C PRO A 149 1.26 -22.69 14.98
N ALA A 150 2.50 -22.27 15.23
CA ALA A 150 3.38 -21.72 14.18
C ALA A 150 3.80 -22.76 13.12
N HIS A 151 3.69 -24.05 13.43
CA HIS A 151 4.04 -25.15 12.52
C HIS A 151 2.88 -26.13 12.39
N ILE A 152 2.44 -26.41 11.16
CA ILE A 152 1.35 -27.33 10.84
C ILE A 152 1.72 -28.29 9.70
N GLY A 153 1.05 -29.43 9.61
CA GLY A 153 1.16 -30.32 8.46
C GLY A 153 0.61 -29.69 7.18
N GLN A 154 1.04 -30.20 6.02
CA GLN A 154 0.67 -29.67 4.71
C GLN A 154 -0.85 -29.68 4.43
N LEU A 155 -1.58 -30.62 5.05
CA LEU A 155 -3.02 -30.82 4.89
C LEU A 155 -3.82 -30.39 6.13
N ASP A 156 -3.14 -29.88 7.16
CA ASP A 156 -3.80 -29.48 8.40
C ASP A 156 -4.52 -28.15 8.22
N LYS A 157 -5.58 -27.96 9.01
CA LYS A 157 -6.24 -26.66 9.14
C LYS A 157 -5.27 -25.66 9.76
N GLN A 158 -5.35 -24.42 9.29
CA GLN A 158 -4.61 -23.32 9.89
C GLN A 158 -5.50 -22.56 10.86
N TYR A 159 -4.96 -22.25 12.04
CA TYR A 159 -5.58 -21.37 13.01
C TYR A 159 -4.69 -20.14 13.23
N VAL A 160 -5.31 -18.98 13.34
CA VAL A 160 -4.62 -17.72 13.59
C VAL A 160 -5.15 -17.07 14.85
N LEU A 161 -4.25 -16.43 15.59
CA LEU A 161 -4.52 -15.64 16.78
C LEU A 161 -4.64 -14.17 16.37
N HIS A 162 -5.69 -13.53 16.85
CA HIS A 162 -5.83 -12.08 16.81
C HIS A 162 -6.02 -11.56 18.24
N THR A 163 -5.12 -10.66 18.65
CA THR A 163 -5.14 -9.98 19.94
C THR A 163 -5.73 -8.59 19.78
N PHE A 164 -6.64 -8.22 20.66
CA PHE A 164 -7.34 -6.93 20.63
C PHE A 164 -7.75 -6.53 22.05
N SER A 165 -8.36 -5.35 22.18
CA SER A 165 -9.01 -4.93 23.43
C SER A 165 -10.53 -5.03 23.28
N ALA A 166 -11.18 -5.71 24.22
CA ALA A 166 -12.64 -5.80 24.29
C ALA A 166 -13.28 -4.41 24.48
N TYR A 167 -12.64 -3.56 25.29
CA TYR A 167 -12.93 -2.13 25.35
C TYR A 167 -12.27 -1.42 24.17
N VAL A 168 -12.95 -0.43 23.61
CA VAL A 168 -12.41 0.33 22.50
C VAL A 168 -11.43 1.36 23.04
N PRO A 169 -10.15 1.32 22.63
CA PRO A 169 -9.19 2.33 23.03
C PRO A 169 -9.69 3.72 22.60
N SER A 170 -9.93 4.60 23.57
CA SER A 170 -10.39 5.96 23.31
C SER A 170 -9.68 6.97 24.20
N ALA A 171 -9.43 8.15 23.65
CA ALA A 171 -8.88 9.29 24.39
C ALA A 171 -9.93 9.99 25.27
N TYR A 172 -11.19 9.58 25.19
CA TYR A 172 -12.33 10.25 25.83
C TYR A 172 -13.18 9.25 26.63
N THR A 173 -13.85 9.76 27.67
CA THR A 173 -14.84 8.98 28.43
C THR A 173 -15.93 8.48 27.50
N THR A 174 -16.25 7.18 27.62
CA THR A 174 -17.19 6.49 26.75
C THR A 174 -18.33 5.92 27.58
N LEU A 175 -19.55 6.40 27.34
CA LEU A 175 -20.72 6.06 28.14
C LEU A 175 -21.28 4.66 27.84
N LYS A 176 -21.29 4.28 26.56
CA LYS A 176 -21.75 2.98 26.10
C LYS A 176 -20.86 2.50 24.97
N GLN A 177 -20.39 1.27 25.07
CA GLN A 177 -19.59 0.67 24.02
C GLN A 177 -19.88 -0.81 23.81
N LYS A 178 -19.63 -1.28 22.60
CA LYS A 178 -19.62 -2.71 22.27
C LYS A 178 -18.64 -2.99 21.14
N THR A 179 -18.03 -4.16 21.19
CA THR A 179 -17.09 -4.64 20.17
C THR A 179 -17.64 -5.89 19.52
N LYS A 180 -17.70 -5.90 18.18
CA LYS A 180 -18.19 -7.03 17.38
C LYS A 180 -17.05 -7.57 16.52
N LEU A 181 -16.80 -8.86 16.63
CA LEU A 181 -15.87 -9.58 15.76
C LEU A 181 -16.67 -10.31 14.69
N LYS A 182 -16.23 -10.25 13.44
CA LYS A 182 -16.75 -11.07 12.34
C LYS A 182 -15.66 -12.01 11.85
N LEU A 183 -15.90 -13.31 11.99
CA LEU A 183 -14.97 -14.37 11.61
C LEU A 183 -15.34 -14.99 10.26
N PRO A 184 -14.38 -15.62 9.54
CA PRO A 184 -14.65 -16.31 8.29
C PRO A 184 -15.42 -17.63 8.48
N THR A 185 -15.26 -18.28 9.63
CA THR A 185 -15.87 -19.58 9.95
C THR A 185 -16.38 -19.60 11.40
N VAL A 186 -17.10 -20.65 11.77
CA VAL A 186 -17.61 -20.88 13.14
C VAL A 186 -16.66 -21.69 14.02
N ASP A 187 -15.56 -22.18 13.44
CA ASP A 187 -14.53 -22.99 14.08
C ASP A 187 -13.55 -22.07 14.83
N VAL A 188 -13.77 -21.97 16.14
CA VAL A 188 -13.06 -21.07 17.06
C VAL A 188 -12.62 -21.89 18.26
N PRO A 189 -11.40 -22.44 18.25
CA PRO A 189 -10.90 -23.26 19.35
C PRO A 189 -10.76 -22.51 20.67
N ASP A 190 -10.19 -21.29 20.66
CA ASP A 190 -9.97 -20.50 21.87
C ASP A 190 -10.54 -19.09 21.69
N VAL A 191 -11.20 -18.60 22.72
CA VAL A 191 -11.70 -17.23 22.80
C VAL A 191 -11.63 -16.75 24.23
N THR A 192 -11.21 -15.51 24.43
CA THR A 192 -11.17 -14.92 25.77
C THR A 192 -12.60 -14.68 26.26
N THR A 193 -12.98 -15.36 27.34
CA THR A 193 -14.26 -15.17 28.02
C THR A 193 -14.14 -14.12 29.12
N LEU A 194 -15.03 -13.15 29.16
CA LEU A 194 -15.06 -12.14 30.23
C LEU A 194 -16.27 -12.37 31.16
N PRO A 195 -16.12 -12.15 32.47
CA PRO A 195 -17.19 -12.37 33.45
C PRO A 195 -18.45 -11.56 33.16
N ALA A 196 -19.61 -12.13 33.51
CA ALA A 196 -20.91 -11.50 33.35
C ALA A 196 -21.04 -10.13 34.06
N ASP A 197 -20.32 -9.95 35.16
CA ASP A 197 -20.32 -8.72 35.97
C ASP A 197 -19.77 -7.51 35.20
N LEU A 198 -18.94 -7.72 34.17
CA LEU A 198 -18.40 -6.65 33.35
C LEU A 198 -19.41 -6.14 32.32
N ASN A 199 -20.34 -7.00 31.89
CA ASN A 199 -21.35 -6.68 30.88
C ASN A 199 -22.57 -6.02 31.55
N ALA A 200 -23.05 -4.91 30.99
CA ALA A 200 -24.23 -4.21 31.49
C ALA A 200 -25.52 -5.04 31.44
N GLU A 201 -25.56 -6.10 30.63
CA GLU A 201 -26.67 -7.05 30.54
C GLU A 201 -26.54 -8.26 31.50
N GLY A 202 -25.45 -8.35 32.28
CA GLY A 202 -25.23 -9.47 33.21
C GLY A 202 -25.04 -10.81 32.51
N LYS A 203 -24.43 -10.81 31.33
CA LYS A 203 -24.15 -12.01 30.52
C LYS A 203 -22.66 -12.16 30.29
N GLU A 204 -22.18 -13.39 30.26
CA GLU A 204 -20.79 -13.67 29.90
C GLU A 204 -20.51 -13.25 28.45
N ASP A 205 -19.35 -12.65 28.23
CA ASP A 205 -18.86 -12.31 26.91
C ASP A 205 -17.84 -13.35 26.44
N PRO A 206 -17.74 -13.63 25.14
CA PRO A 206 -18.54 -13.05 24.06
C PRO A 206 -19.87 -13.78 23.81
N GLN A 207 -20.90 -13.02 23.41
CA GLN A 207 -22.12 -13.60 22.84
C GLN A 207 -21.87 -14.05 21.40
N LYS A 208 -22.00 -15.35 21.14
CA LYS A 208 -21.82 -15.97 19.82
C LYS A 208 -23.13 -15.99 19.03
N GLN A 209 -23.12 -15.43 17.83
CA GLN A 209 -24.21 -15.53 16.85
C GLN A 209 -23.63 -15.90 15.47
N GLY A 210 -23.67 -17.19 15.13
CA GLY A 210 -23.05 -17.70 13.91
C GLY A 210 -21.54 -17.44 13.90
N THR A 211 -21.07 -16.66 12.92
CA THR A 211 -19.66 -16.24 12.79
C THR A 211 -19.35 -14.91 13.50
N THR A 212 -20.34 -14.31 14.17
CA THR A 212 -20.17 -13.04 14.88
C THR A 212 -20.03 -13.28 16.38
N PHE A 213 -19.05 -12.62 17.01
CA PHE A 213 -18.81 -12.65 18.45
C PHE A 213 -18.93 -11.22 18.99
N THR A 214 -19.76 -11.02 20.01
CA THR A 214 -20.01 -9.67 20.56
C THR A 214 -19.53 -9.59 22.01
N TYR A 215 -18.72 -8.57 22.29
CA TYR A 215 -18.25 -8.17 23.61
C TYR A 215 -19.02 -6.92 24.05
N GLY A 216 -19.59 -6.96 25.26
CA GLY A 216 -20.46 -5.92 25.81
C GLY A 216 -21.95 -6.15 25.48
N PRO A 217 -22.82 -5.17 25.75
CA PRO A 217 -22.49 -3.76 25.98
C PRO A 217 -21.82 -3.49 27.32
N TYR A 218 -20.81 -2.62 27.29
CA TYR A 218 -20.18 -2.07 28.49
C TYR A 218 -20.75 -0.69 28.79
N GLY A 219 -20.90 -0.39 30.08
CA GLY A 219 -21.30 0.93 30.57
C GLY A 219 -20.17 1.96 30.48
N GLU A 220 -20.26 2.98 31.35
CA GLU A 220 -19.31 4.09 31.34
C GLU A 220 -17.89 3.61 31.66
N ARG A 221 -16.94 4.02 30.81
CA ARG A 221 -15.51 3.74 30.95
C ARG A 221 -14.71 5.03 30.76
N GLU A 222 -13.69 5.18 31.59
CA GLU A 222 -12.75 6.29 31.54
C GLU A 222 -11.91 6.27 30.26
N ALA A 223 -11.34 7.42 29.93
CA ALA A 223 -10.38 7.54 28.83
C ALA A 223 -9.18 6.61 29.05
N GLY A 224 -8.75 5.92 28.00
CA GLY A 224 -7.62 4.99 28.04
C GLY A 224 -7.91 3.61 28.67
N ALA A 225 -9.16 3.30 29.03
CA ALA A 225 -9.50 1.98 29.56
C ALA A 225 -9.27 0.88 28.50
N THR A 226 -8.50 -0.14 28.88
CA THR A 226 -8.21 -1.32 28.06
C THR A 226 -8.66 -2.59 28.76
N GLN A 227 -9.06 -3.60 27.99
CA GLN A 227 -9.37 -4.93 28.49
C GLN A 227 -8.90 -5.94 27.45
N GLU A 228 -7.75 -6.55 27.69
CA GLU A 228 -7.15 -7.49 26.74
C GLU A 228 -8.07 -8.67 26.47
N ALA A 229 -8.18 -9.02 25.19
CA ALA A 229 -8.90 -10.17 24.71
C ALA A 229 -8.20 -10.72 23.45
N SER A 230 -8.37 -12.01 23.23
CA SER A 230 -7.84 -12.68 22.05
C SER A 230 -8.82 -13.72 21.53
N VAL A 231 -8.72 -13.99 20.24
CA VAL A 231 -9.49 -15.02 19.56
C VAL A 231 -8.57 -15.84 18.67
N ARG A 232 -8.63 -17.16 18.81
CA ARG A 232 -7.98 -18.11 17.90
C ARG A 232 -9.05 -18.78 17.06
N TYR A 233 -8.98 -18.61 15.75
CA TYR A 233 -10.01 -19.06 14.82
C TYR A 233 -9.42 -19.70 13.57
N GLU A 234 -10.21 -20.55 12.89
CA GLU A 234 -9.77 -21.19 11.65
C GLU A 234 -9.62 -20.15 10.53
N PHE A 235 -8.44 -20.10 9.94
CA PHE A 235 -8.13 -19.30 8.74
C PHE A 235 -7.30 -20.15 7.78
N THR A 236 -7.92 -21.18 7.18
CA THR A 236 -7.27 -22.07 6.19
C THR A 236 -7.18 -21.42 4.81
N ARG A 237 -6.51 -20.27 4.75
CA ARG A 237 -6.22 -19.44 3.57
C ARG A 237 -4.79 -18.85 3.70
N PRO A 238 -4.13 -18.46 2.60
CA PRO A 238 -2.81 -17.85 2.69
C PRO A 238 -2.85 -16.49 3.39
N LEU A 239 -1.79 -16.14 4.12
CA LEU A 239 -1.59 -14.82 4.71
C LEU A 239 -0.58 -14.06 3.85
N THR A 240 -1.04 -13.60 2.68
CA THR A 240 -0.17 -12.98 1.68
C THR A 240 0.27 -11.58 2.12
N HIS A 241 1.57 -11.39 2.27
CA HIS A 241 2.20 -10.14 2.65
C HIS A 241 3.21 -9.70 1.58
N GLY A 242 2.95 -8.57 0.93
CA GLY A 242 3.84 -7.94 -0.04
C GLY A 242 4.83 -7.02 0.68
N LYS A 243 6.07 -7.44 0.83
CA LYS A 243 7.13 -6.61 1.45
C LYS A 243 7.40 -5.34 0.62
N LEU A 244 7.34 -5.48 -0.70
CA LEU A 244 7.53 -4.39 -1.64
C LEU A 244 6.67 -4.65 -2.87
N LEU A 245 6.00 -3.60 -3.32
CA LEU A 245 5.39 -3.51 -4.64
C LEU A 245 5.99 -2.29 -5.33
N GLU A 246 6.69 -2.51 -6.44
CA GLU A 246 7.09 -1.43 -7.33
C GLU A 246 6.21 -1.45 -8.56
N ARG A 247 5.62 -0.31 -8.91
CA ARG A 247 4.80 -0.15 -10.11
C ARG A 247 5.42 0.92 -10.99
N ASP A 248 5.74 0.56 -12.22
CA ASP A 248 6.17 1.48 -13.27
C ASP A 248 5.03 1.68 -14.25
N VAL A 249 4.68 2.94 -14.50
CA VAL A 249 3.70 3.34 -15.49
C VAL A 249 4.41 4.24 -16.48
N GLU A 250 4.80 3.69 -17.63
CA GLU A 250 5.46 4.42 -18.71
C GLU A 250 4.44 4.93 -19.72
N VAL A 251 4.40 6.25 -19.89
CA VAL A 251 3.46 6.93 -20.79
C VAL A 251 4.15 7.26 -22.11
N SER A 252 3.60 6.76 -23.23
CA SER A 252 4.14 7.00 -24.56
C SER A 252 3.15 7.70 -25.48
N HIS A 253 3.37 9.00 -25.74
CA HIS A 253 2.58 9.75 -26.74
C HIS A 253 2.86 9.31 -28.18
N TRP A 254 4.08 8.84 -28.45
CA TRP A 254 4.47 8.33 -29.77
C TRP A 254 3.82 6.96 -30.07
N GLY A 255 3.80 6.07 -29.07
CA GLY A 255 3.21 4.73 -29.20
C GLY A 255 1.71 4.69 -28.93
N GLY A 256 1.13 5.78 -28.40
CA GLY A 256 -0.29 5.83 -28.02
C GLY A 256 -0.66 4.83 -26.92
N ASN A 257 0.30 4.43 -26.08
CA ASN A 257 0.09 3.41 -25.05
C ASN A 257 0.65 3.82 -23.69
N ILE A 258 0.18 3.10 -22.67
CA ILE A 258 0.72 3.08 -21.32
C ILE A 258 1.26 1.68 -21.08
N ALA A 259 2.56 1.55 -20.85
CA ALA A 259 3.17 0.29 -20.45
C ALA A 259 3.23 0.25 -18.92
N THR A 260 2.57 -0.74 -18.32
CA THR A 260 2.58 -0.95 -16.87
C THR A 260 3.42 -2.18 -16.53
N GLU A 261 4.34 -2.07 -15.59
CA GLU A 261 5.08 -3.19 -15.00
C GLU A 261 4.95 -3.12 -13.48
N GLU A 262 4.48 -4.19 -12.84
CA GLU A 262 4.48 -4.36 -11.41
C GLU A 262 5.46 -5.45 -10.99
N ARG A 263 6.33 -5.13 -10.03
CA ARG A 263 7.27 -6.05 -9.41
C ARG A 263 6.84 -6.31 -7.97
N HIS A 264 6.62 -7.58 -7.66
CA HIS A 264 6.04 -8.04 -6.41
C HIS A 264 7.07 -8.85 -5.63
N TRP A 265 7.26 -8.52 -4.35
CA TRP A 265 8.02 -9.32 -3.39
C TRP A 265 7.07 -9.85 -2.31
N LEU A 266 6.53 -11.05 -2.52
CA LEU A 266 5.55 -11.65 -1.62
C LEU A 266 6.19 -12.61 -0.63
N THR A 267 5.63 -12.66 0.57
CA THR A 267 5.88 -13.67 1.59
C THR A 267 4.52 -14.19 2.08
N ASN A 268 4.37 -15.50 2.22
CA ASN A 268 3.19 -16.05 2.88
C ASN A 268 3.46 -16.19 4.37
N ARG A 269 2.76 -15.43 5.22
CA ARG A 269 2.91 -15.42 6.68
C ARG A 269 2.06 -16.48 7.38
N ALA A 270 1.50 -17.42 6.62
CA ALA A 270 0.84 -18.62 7.12
C ALA A 270 1.76 -19.43 8.05
N ALA A 271 1.17 -20.37 8.78
CA ALA A 271 1.93 -21.33 9.57
C ALA A 271 2.94 -22.09 8.69
N ALA A 272 4.16 -22.24 9.19
CA ALA A 272 5.21 -22.96 8.51
C ALA A 272 4.88 -24.47 8.45
N LEU A 273 5.45 -25.16 7.46
CA LEU A 273 5.30 -26.61 7.39
C LEU A 273 6.09 -27.28 8.52
N LYS A 274 5.40 -28.11 9.30
CA LYS A 274 6.00 -28.92 10.38
C LYS A 274 7.01 -29.93 9.85
N ASN A 275 6.70 -30.54 8.70
CA ASN A 275 7.55 -31.48 8.00
C ASN A 275 7.99 -30.88 6.65
N GLN A 276 8.91 -31.55 5.96
CA GLN A 276 9.24 -31.17 4.59
C GLN A 276 8.03 -31.25 3.66
N PHE A 277 8.04 -30.41 2.63
CA PHE A 277 7.01 -30.42 1.58
C PHE A 277 6.98 -31.79 0.88
N SER A 278 5.78 -32.38 0.78
CA SER A 278 5.55 -33.63 0.06
C SER A 278 4.75 -33.36 -1.21
N ARG A 279 5.43 -33.45 -2.37
CA ARG A 279 4.79 -33.34 -3.67
C ARG A 279 3.72 -34.41 -3.89
N VAL A 280 3.94 -35.63 -3.39
CA VAL A 280 2.96 -36.73 -3.49
C VAL A 280 1.67 -36.36 -2.75
N GLN A 281 1.77 -35.90 -1.49
CA GLN A 281 0.61 -35.44 -0.73
C GLN A 281 -0.07 -34.26 -1.41
N TYR A 282 0.71 -33.33 -1.97
CA TYR A 282 0.17 -32.15 -2.67
C TYR A 282 -0.65 -32.57 -3.89
N GLN A 283 -0.11 -33.46 -4.72
CA GLN A 283 -0.78 -33.99 -5.90
C GLN A 283 -2.02 -34.83 -5.55
N GLN A 284 -1.95 -35.67 -4.52
CA GLN A 284 -3.09 -36.43 -4.02
C GLN A 284 -4.22 -35.50 -3.53
N SER A 285 -3.88 -34.46 -2.77
CA SER A 285 -4.85 -33.49 -2.26
C SER A 285 -5.48 -32.63 -3.37
N ALA A 286 -4.75 -32.39 -4.46
CA ALA A 286 -5.23 -31.57 -5.58
C ALA A 286 -6.49 -32.15 -6.24
N TYR A 287 -6.70 -33.48 -6.16
CA TYR A 287 -7.90 -34.14 -6.68
C TYR A 287 -9.19 -33.68 -5.98
N TYR A 288 -9.13 -33.48 -4.66
CA TYR A 288 -10.28 -33.04 -3.86
C TYR A 288 -10.33 -31.51 -3.64
N ASN A 289 -9.28 -30.80 -4.04
CA ASN A 289 -9.09 -29.36 -3.87
C ASN A 289 -9.58 -28.80 -2.52
N PRO A 290 -9.08 -29.31 -1.38
CA PRO A 290 -9.46 -28.78 -0.07
C PRO A 290 -8.94 -27.34 0.11
N PRO A 291 -9.54 -26.57 1.03
CA PRO A 291 -8.96 -25.31 1.50
C PRO A 291 -7.50 -25.52 1.94
N THR A 292 -6.65 -24.54 1.65
CA THR A 292 -5.22 -24.63 1.97
C THR A 292 -4.70 -23.27 2.41
N HIS A 293 -3.69 -23.29 3.28
CA HIS A 293 -2.92 -22.11 3.66
C HIS A 293 -1.81 -21.78 2.66
N ALA A 294 -1.63 -22.57 1.59
CA ALA A 294 -0.69 -22.27 0.52
C ALA A 294 -1.31 -21.34 -0.53
N LEU A 295 -0.53 -20.36 -0.99
CA LEU A 295 -0.89 -19.53 -2.13
C LEU A 295 -0.63 -20.33 -3.42
N LYS A 296 -1.72 -20.72 -4.09
CA LYS A 296 -1.71 -21.55 -5.31
C LYS A 296 -1.78 -20.72 -6.60
N ASP A 297 -2.53 -19.64 -6.56
CA ASP A 297 -2.84 -18.80 -7.71
C ASP A 297 -3.04 -17.34 -7.27
N LEU A 298 -2.77 -16.42 -8.18
CA LEU A 298 -2.95 -14.99 -8.04
C LEU A 298 -3.86 -14.48 -9.16
N ARG A 299 -4.95 -13.80 -8.80
CA ARG A 299 -5.89 -13.22 -9.77
C ARG A 299 -5.70 -11.72 -9.86
N PHE A 300 -5.41 -11.22 -11.06
CA PHE A 300 -5.21 -9.80 -11.35
C PHE A 300 -6.35 -9.31 -12.24
N PRO A 301 -7.40 -8.67 -11.67
CA PRO A 301 -8.43 -8.00 -12.46
C PRO A 301 -7.89 -6.69 -13.05
N LEU A 302 -7.19 -6.81 -14.17
CA LEU A 302 -6.59 -5.69 -14.88
C LEU A 302 -7.66 -4.74 -15.42
N THR A 303 -7.24 -3.52 -15.71
CA THR A 303 -8.11 -2.55 -16.38
C THR A 303 -8.58 -3.02 -17.76
N LEU A 304 -9.77 -2.56 -18.16
CA LEU A 304 -10.36 -2.90 -19.45
C LEU A 304 -9.51 -2.37 -20.61
N GLY A 305 -9.35 -3.20 -21.65
CA GLY A 305 -8.49 -2.87 -22.79
C GLY A 305 -7.00 -3.15 -22.56
N SER A 306 -6.63 -3.80 -21.45
CA SER A 306 -5.27 -4.30 -21.28
C SER A 306 -4.94 -5.37 -22.35
N VAL A 307 -3.71 -5.32 -22.86
CA VAL A 307 -3.14 -6.24 -23.86
C VAL A 307 -1.70 -6.60 -23.49
N ASP A 308 -1.13 -7.59 -24.19
CA ASP A 308 0.28 -8.01 -24.05
C ASP A 308 0.73 -8.33 -22.62
N ALA A 309 -0.16 -8.97 -21.84
CA ALA A 309 0.16 -9.36 -20.48
C ALA A 309 1.29 -10.41 -20.45
N TYR A 310 2.31 -10.19 -19.63
CA TYR A 310 3.42 -11.13 -19.41
C TYR A 310 3.65 -11.38 -17.92
N PHE A 311 4.25 -12.53 -17.63
CA PHE A 311 4.56 -12.98 -16.27
C PHE A 311 5.93 -13.64 -16.23
N THR A 312 6.84 -13.03 -15.47
CA THR A 312 8.22 -13.49 -15.36
C THR A 312 8.63 -13.52 -13.90
N ASP A 313 9.59 -14.37 -13.57
CA ASP A 313 10.33 -14.31 -12.32
C ASP A 313 11.79 -13.92 -12.58
N ASP A 314 12.60 -13.89 -11.53
CA ASP A 314 14.02 -13.52 -11.63
C ASP A 314 14.83 -14.47 -12.53
N VAL A 315 14.33 -15.69 -12.78
CA VAL A 315 15.00 -16.73 -13.59
C VAL A 315 14.39 -16.81 -15.00
N GLY A 316 13.37 -16.02 -15.32
CA GLY A 316 12.81 -15.87 -16.65
C GLY A 316 11.31 -16.11 -16.72
N ASN A 317 10.84 -16.53 -17.90
CA ASN A 317 9.41 -16.62 -18.16
C ASN A 317 8.75 -17.76 -17.37
N VAL A 318 7.55 -17.47 -16.83
CA VAL A 318 6.71 -18.47 -16.15
C VAL A 318 5.46 -18.70 -16.98
N SER A 319 5.40 -19.85 -17.65
CA SER A 319 4.33 -20.18 -18.61
C SER A 319 3.00 -20.54 -17.96
N THR A 320 2.93 -20.66 -16.63
CA THR A 320 1.72 -21.00 -15.88
C THR A 320 0.87 -19.76 -15.58
N SER A 321 0.56 -18.99 -16.62
CA SER A 321 -0.34 -17.85 -16.59
C SER A 321 -1.50 -18.03 -17.58
N ARG A 322 -2.62 -17.36 -17.32
CA ARG A 322 -3.77 -17.34 -18.21
C ARG A 322 -4.36 -15.94 -18.23
N PHE A 323 -4.13 -15.25 -19.34
CA PHE A 323 -4.74 -13.96 -19.59
C PHE A 323 -6.05 -14.12 -20.36
N ARG A 324 -7.13 -13.50 -19.89
CA ARG A 324 -8.42 -13.44 -20.58
C ARG A 324 -8.85 -11.99 -20.67
N THR A 325 -9.13 -11.53 -21.87
CA THR A 325 -9.58 -10.17 -22.14
C THR A 325 -10.84 -10.20 -22.98
N ASN A 326 -11.88 -9.50 -22.50
CA ASN A 326 -13.21 -9.39 -23.07
C ASN A 326 -13.64 -7.92 -22.99
N ALA A 327 -14.73 -7.55 -23.68
CA ALA A 327 -15.27 -6.18 -23.61
C ALA A 327 -15.72 -5.72 -22.20
N ARG A 328 -15.86 -6.66 -21.24
CA ARG A 328 -16.34 -6.41 -19.88
C ARG A 328 -15.34 -6.73 -18.78
N GLU A 329 -14.30 -7.48 -19.09
CA GLU A 329 -13.32 -7.93 -18.10
C GLU A 329 -11.95 -8.12 -18.75
N SER A 330 -10.90 -7.78 -18.01
CA SER A 330 -9.53 -8.15 -18.31
C SER A 330 -8.98 -8.80 -17.05
N ASN A 331 -8.68 -10.10 -17.10
CA ASN A 331 -8.28 -10.86 -15.94
C ASN A 331 -7.06 -11.73 -16.26
N LEU A 332 -6.04 -11.57 -15.44
CA LEU A 332 -4.80 -12.31 -15.53
C LEU A 332 -4.68 -13.25 -14.32
N GLU A 333 -4.79 -14.55 -14.59
CA GLU A 333 -4.60 -15.61 -13.59
C GLU A 333 -3.15 -16.08 -13.64
N LEU A 334 -2.41 -15.93 -12.54
CA LEU A 334 -1.02 -16.36 -12.42
C LEU A 334 -0.93 -17.55 -11.47
N LYS A 335 -0.11 -18.54 -11.80
CA LYS A 335 0.27 -19.61 -10.88
C LYS A 335 1.77 -19.54 -10.66
N PRO A 336 2.25 -19.30 -9.43
CA PRO A 336 3.67 -19.39 -9.09
C PRO A 336 4.26 -20.75 -9.45
N ARG A 337 5.58 -20.83 -9.66
CA ARG A 337 6.28 -22.10 -10.00
C ARG A 337 6.11 -23.20 -8.95
N TYR A 338 5.91 -22.80 -7.70
CA TYR A 338 5.66 -23.68 -6.56
C TYR A 338 4.55 -23.08 -5.69
N PRO A 339 3.74 -23.91 -5.00
CA PRO A 339 2.78 -23.41 -4.02
C PRO A 339 3.54 -22.70 -2.89
N VAL A 340 3.19 -21.45 -2.61
CA VAL A 340 3.91 -20.66 -1.59
C VAL A 340 3.28 -20.97 -0.23
N PHE A 341 3.92 -21.86 0.54
CA PHE A 341 3.52 -22.22 1.91
C PHE A 341 4.00 -21.18 2.92
N GLY A 342 3.63 -21.33 4.20
CA GLY A 342 4.06 -20.44 5.27
C GLY A 342 5.57 -20.27 5.33
N ASN A 343 6.01 -19.02 5.48
CA ASN A 343 7.38 -18.51 5.44
C ASN A 343 8.11 -18.68 4.09
N TRP A 344 7.43 -19.05 3.01
CA TRP A 344 8.04 -19.07 1.69
C TRP A 344 7.87 -17.70 1.02
N ASN A 345 8.91 -17.31 0.29
CA ASN A 345 8.95 -16.07 -0.48
C ASN A 345 8.72 -16.36 -1.96
N TYR A 346 8.12 -15.41 -2.67
CA TYR A 346 7.99 -15.46 -4.11
C TYR A 346 8.08 -14.06 -4.69
N SER A 347 9.07 -13.86 -5.55
CA SER A 347 9.31 -12.61 -6.26
C SER A 347 9.03 -12.80 -7.73
N PHE A 348 8.27 -11.87 -8.32
CA PHE A 348 7.91 -11.93 -9.72
C PHE A 348 7.58 -10.55 -10.28
N LYS A 349 7.55 -10.49 -11.61
CA LYS A 349 7.15 -9.31 -12.38
C LYS A 349 5.99 -9.66 -13.28
N VAL A 350 5.04 -8.73 -13.36
CA VAL A 350 3.89 -8.81 -14.23
C VAL A 350 3.76 -7.48 -14.95
N GLY A 351 3.54 -7.50 -16.25
CA GLY A 351 3.33 -6.28 -17.00
C GLY A 351 2.32 -6.45 -18.11
N TRP A 352 1.73 -5.34 -18.53
CA TRP A 352 0.71 -5.27 -19.56
C TRP A 352 0.68 -3.87 -20.17
N ASN A 353 0.12 -3.76 -21.36
CA ASN A 353 -0.05 -2.50 -22.08
C ASN A 353 -1.53 -2.08 -22.07
N ILE A 354 -1.77 -0.78 -22.06
CA ILE A 354 -3.11 -0.19 -22.14
C ILE A 354 -3.12 0.94 -23.17
N ASP A 355 -4.24 1.14 -23.87
CA ASP A 355 -4.43 2.28 -24.77
C ASP A 355 -4.46 3.61 -24.00
N LEU A 356 -3.58 4.55 -24.38
CA LEU A 356 -3.44 5.85 -23.74
C LEU A 356 -4.70 6.72 -23.86
N ASN A 357 -5.48 6.56 -24.93
CA ASN A 357 -6.64 7.43 -25.21
C ASN A 357 -7.74 7.34 -24.15
N ASN A 358 -7.82 6.21 -23.43
CA ASN A 358 -8.82 5.99 -22.39
C ASN A 358 -8.45 6.68 -21.06
N TYR A 359 -7.17 6.97 -20.86
CA TYR A 359 -6.60 7.45 -19.59
C TYR A 359 -6.03 8.86 -19.67
N LEU A 360 -5.75 9.36 -20.87
CA LEU A 360 -5.21 10.71 -21.10
C LEU A 360 -6.27 11.65 -21.66
N ARG A 361 -6.40 12.83 -21.07
CA ARG A 361 -7.26 13.91 -21.55
C ARG A 361 -6.47 15.19 -21.75
N HIS A 362 -6.77 15.91 -22.81
CA HIS A 362 -6.22 17.24 -23.06
C HIS A 362 -7.09 18.30 -22.36
N VAL A 363 -6.46 19.25 -21.66
CA VAL A 363 -7.17 20.31 -20.95
C VAL A 363 -7.57 21.40 -21.93
N LYS A 364 -8.88 21.62 -22.11
CA LYS A 364 -9.37 22.74 -22.92
C LYS A 364 -9.33 24.03 -22.08
N GLY A 365 -8.54 25.02 -22.50
CA GLY A 365 -8.43 26.33 -21.82
C GLY A 365 -7.33 26.45 -20.76
N GLY A 366 -6.56 25.38 -20.51
CA GLY A 366 -5.22 25.51 -19.92
C GLY A 366 -4.23 26.02 -20.98
N GLY A 367 -2.94 26.15 -20.64
CA GLY A 367 -1.92 26.40 -21.67
C GLY A 367 -2.07 25.43 -22.86
N SER A 368 -1.61 25.81 -24.05
CA SER A 368 -1.90 25.12 -25.32
C SER A 368 -1.48 23.64 -25.41
N ASP A 369 -0.86 23.08 -24.37
CA ASP A 369 -0.21 21.76 -24.35
C ASP A 369 -0.31 21.04 -22.97
N SER A 370 -1.38 21.27 -22.20
CA SER A 370 -1.60 20.63 -20.89
C SER A 370 -2.39 19.31 -20.97
N TYR A 371 -1.91 18.27 -20.27
CA TYR A 371 -2.51 16.93 -20.24
C TYR A 371 -2.82 16.47 -18.81
N ILE A 372 -3.90 15.70 -18.67
CA ILE A 372 -4.29 15.01 -17.44
C ILE A 372 -4.32 13.52 -17.70
N LEU A 373 -3.50 12.78 -16.96
CA LEU A 373 -3.47 11.32 -16.90
C LEU A 373 -4.23 10.87 -15.66
N ASN A 374 -5.23 10.02 -15.83
CA ASN A 374 -5.84 9.29 -14.72
C ASN A 374 -5.36 7.84 -14.78
N VAL A 375 -4.76 7.29 -13.73
CA VAL A 375 -4.38 5.85 -13.66
C VAL A 375 -4.58 5.33 -12.24
N PRO A 376 -4.87 4.04 -12.02
CA PRO A 376 -4.90 3.48 -10.67
C PRO A 376 -3.55 3.61 -9.96
N PHE A 377 -3.54 3.90 -8.66
CA PHE A 377 -2.31 4.02 -7.88
C PHE A 377 -1.50 2.72 -7.89
N PHE A 378 -2.19 1.58 -7.77
CA PHE A 378 -1.67 0.23 -8.01
C PHE A 378 -2.83 -0.72 -8.34
N GLU A 379 -2.54 -1.86 -8.98
CA GLU A 379 -3.56 -2.85 -9.30
C GLU A 379 -3.38 -4.12 -8.48
N GLY A 380 -2.21 -4.77 -8.56
CA GLY A 380 -1.92 -5.98 -7.80
C GLY A 380 -2.94 -7.14 -7.96
N PRO A 381 -2.76 -8.24 -7.22
CA PRO A 381 -3.76 -9.29 -7.09
C PRO A 381 -4.99 -8.86 -6.28
N LYS A 382 -6.18 -9.36 -6.66
CA LYS A 382 -7.42 -9.29 -5.88
C LYS A 382 -7.80 -10.69 -5.41
N GLN A 383 -7.66 -10.94 -4.11
CA GLN A 383 -7.94 -12.23 -3.51
C GLN A 383 -9.08 -12.17 -2.51
N ALA A 384 -9.78 -13.29 -2.31
CA ALA A 384 -10.84 -13.36 -1.33
C ALA A 384 -10.30 -13.26 0.11
N GLU A 385 -9.11 -13.80 0.33
CA GLU A 385 -8.35 -13.69 1.56
C GLU A 385 -7.71 -12.33 1.78
N GLY A 386 -7.64 -11.45 0.77
CA GLY A 386 -6.95 -10.16 0.89
C GLY A 386 -5.43 -10.25 0.68
N VAL A 387 -4.84 -9.11 0.32
CA VAL A 387 -3.39 -8.90 0.24
C VAL A 387 -3.03 -7.58 0.90
N GLU A 388 -2.00 -7.61 1.74
CA GLU A 388 -1.43 -6.42 2.37
C GLU A 388 -0.03 -6.13 1.80
N TYR A 389 0.35 -4.86 1.72
CA TYR A 389 1.64 -4.37 1.25
C TYR A 389 2.28 -3.48 2.30
N GLU A 390 3.50 -3.81 2.72
CA GLU A 390 4.30 -2.99 3.63
C GLU A 390 4.69 -1.67 2.95
N ARG A 391 5.09 -1.73 1.68
CA ARG A 391 5.56 -0.58 0.91
C ARG A 391 5.16 -0.69 -0.55
N VAL A 392 4.54 0.37 -1.06
CA VAL A 392 4.15 0.53 -2.47
C VAL A 392 4.87 1.74 -3.04
N VAL A 393 5.65 1.53 -4.10
CA VAL A 393 6.39 2.57 -4.82
C VAL A 393 5.83 2.65 -6.23
N THR A 394 5.07 3.70 -6.52
CA THR A 394 4.48 3.93 -7.84
C THR A 394 5.26 5.01 -8.57
N ARG A 395 5.82 4.67 -9.74
CA ARG A 395 6.62 5.53 -10.59
C ARG A 395 5.87 5.80 -11.89
N ILE A 396 5.53 7.07 -12.11
CA ILE A 396 4.91 7.54 -13.35
C ILE A 396 6.01 8.14 -14.21
N ILE A 397 6.38 7.45 -15.29
CA ILE A 397 7.41 7.85 -16.24
C ILE A 397 6.73 8.58 -17.39
N LEU A 398 6.81 9.91 -17.39
CA LEU A 398 6.18 10.77 -18.39
C LEU A 398 7.04 10.87 -19.66
N PRO A 399 6.47 11.35 -20.78
CA PRO A 399 7.25 11.61 -21.99
C PRO A 399 8.41 12.58 -21.76
N GLU A 400 9.43 12.47 -22.60
CA GLU A 400 10.55 13.41 -22.60
C GLU A 400 10.07 14.84 -22.91
N GLY A 401 10.54 15.81 -22.10
CA GLY A 401 10.12 17.20 -22.18
C GLY A 401 8.80 17.52 -21.45
N ALA A 402 8.27 16.59 -20.65
CA ALA A 402 7.14 16.87 -19.76
C ALA A 402 7.58 17.73 -18.56
N ASP A 403 6.90 18.85 -18.36
CA ASP A 403 7.18 19.85 -17.32
C ASP A 403 5.93 20.15 -16.46
N ASN A 404 6.11 20.93 -15.38
CA ASN A 404 5.03 21.38 -14.48
C ASN A 404 4.15 20.23 -13.96
N VAL A 405 4.78 19.14 -13.52
CA VAL A 405 4.10 17.94 -13.04
C VAL A 405 3.39 18.21 -11.71
N ARG A 406 2.09 17.95 -11.66
CA ARG A 406 1.24 18.03 -10.47
C ARG A 406 0.49 16.72 -10.33
N PHE A 407 0.19 16.31 -9.10
CA PHE A 407 -0.54 15.08 -8.87
C PHE A 407 -1.59 15.22 -7.77
N GLN A 408 -2.60 14.35 -7.80
CA GLN A 408 -3.63 14.21 -6.79
C GLN A 408 -3.95 12.72 -6.61
N THR A 409 -4.03 12.27 -5.36
CA THR A 409 -4.44 10.90 -5.03
C THR A 409 -5.11 10.88 -3.65
N SER A 410 -5.95 9.87 -3.42
CA SER A 410 -6.56 9.60 -2.12
C SER A 410 -5.78 8.58 -1.28
N VAL A 411 -4.69 8.01 -1.81
CA VAL A 411 -3.80 7.13 -1.05
C VAL A 411 -2.91 8.00 -0.15
N PRO A 412 -2.79 7.71 1.16
CA PRO A 412 -1.87 8.43 2.03
C PRO A 412 -0.42 8.15 1.58
N LEU A 413 0.30 9.22 1.25
CA LEU A 413 1.69 9.15 0.80
C LEU A 413 2.63 9.47 1.96
N VAL A 414 3.84 8.93 1.91
CA VAL A 414 4.93 9.21 2.85
C VAL A 414 6.03 10.03 2.20
N SER A 415 6.23 9.84 0.90
CA SER A 415 7.17 10.65 0.13
C SER A 415 6.73 10.79 -1.31
N ASN A 416 6.99 11.96 -1.88
CA ASN A 416 6.91 12.22 -3.31
C ASN A 416 8.27 12.77 -3.78
N THR A 417 8.72 12.34 -4.95
CA THR A 417 9.98 12.83 -5.52
C THR A 417 9.88 12.84 -7.04
N THR A 418 10.31 13.94 -7.64
CA THR A 418 10.44 14.05 -9.09
C THR A 418 11.90 13.85 -9.47
N SER A 419 12.16 12.90 -10.36
CA SER A 419 13.49 12.55 -10.84
C SER A 419 13.50 12.41 -12.36
N LEU A 420 14.67 12.15 -12.92
CA LEU A 420 14.86 11.95 -14.35
C LEU A 420 15.23 10.49 -14.60
N HIS A 421 14.40 9.77 -15.37
CA HIS A 421 14.66 8.40 -15.79
C HIS A 421 15.14 8.39 -17.24
N ARG A 422 16.23 7.68 -17.53
CA ARG A 422 16.77 7.57 -18.89
C ARG A 422 16.53 6.16 -19.40
N THR A 423 15.80 6.06 -20.52
CA THR A 423 15.59 4.80 -21.24
C THR A 423 16.04 4.94 -22.70
N PHE A 424 15.69 3.97 -23.53
CA PHE A 424 16.06 3.93 -24.94
C PHE A 424 15.60 5.18 -25.70
N MET A 425 16.51 5.72 -26.53
CA MET A 425 16.27 6.89 -27.39
C MET A 425 15.85 8.17 -26.65
N ASP A 426 16.21 8.31 -25.38
CA ASP A 426 16.04 9.57 -24.66
C ASP A 426 17.31 10.43 -24.80
N THR A 427 17.13 11.74 -25.01
CA THR A 427 18.24 12.72 -25.10
C THR A 427 18.56 13.33 -23.74
N ILE A 428 17.57 13.95 -23.13
CA ILE A 428 17.63 14.62 -21.83
C ILE A 428 17.31 13.58 -20.76
N GLY A 429 16.21 12.86 -20.97
CA GLY A 429 15.60 11.92 -20.04
C GLY A 429 14.12 12.23 -19.83
N ARG A 430 13.42 11.28 -19.22
CA ARG A 430 11.98 11.35 -18.94
C ARG A 430 11.71 11.79 -17.52
N THR A 431 10.83 12.78 -17.38
CA THR A 431 10.38 13.25 -16.07
C THR A 431 9.60 12.13 -15.38
N THR A 432 10.06 11.72 -14.19
CA THR A 432 9.50 10.58 -13.46
C THR A 432 9.04 11.01 -12.09
N LEU A 433 7.74 10.88 -11.83
CA LEU A 433 7.13 11.11 -10.53
C LEU A 433 7.14 9.80 -9.73
N THR A 434 7.86 9.75 -8.63
CA THR A 434 7.90 8.61 -7.71
C THR A 434 7.10 8.93 -6.46
N LEU A 435 6.08 8.13 -6.18
CA LEU A 435 5.21 8.24 -5.01
C LEU A 435 5.40 6.99 -4.15
N THR A 436 5.65 7.17 -2.86
CA THR A 436 5.79 6.06 -1.92
C THR A 436 4.67 6.11 -0.88
N ALA A 437 3.97 4.99 -0.74
CA ALA A 437 2.99 4.74 0.30
C ALA A 437 3.45 3.57 1.16
N LEU A 438 3.14 3.62 2.45
CA LEU A 438 3.41 2.55 3.41
C LEU A 438 2.09 1.96 3.91
N ASN A 439 2.12 0.69 4.28
CA ASN A 439 1.01 -0.05 4.85
C ASN A 439 -0.29 0.05 4.02
N VAL A 440 -0.25 -0.43 2.79
CA VAL A 440 -1.39 -0.37 1.87
C VAL A 440 -2.07 -1.73 1.80
N VAL A 441 -3.39 -1.76 1.70
CA VAL A 441 -4.18 -3.00 1.54
C VAL A 441 -4.85 -3.06 0.17
N ASP A 442 -5.27 -4.26 -0.26
CA ASP A 442 -5.91 -4.45 -1.57
C ASP A 442 -7.21 -3.64 -1.79
N GLU A 443 -7.89 -3.20 -0.72
CA GLU A 443 -9.07 -2.32 -0.80
C GLU A 443 -8.73 -0.93 -1.35
N PHE A 444 -7.45 -0.54 -1.41
CA PHE A 444 -7.02 0.75 -1.95
C PHE A 444 -6.78 0.70 -3.46
N ARG A 445 -6.93 -0.46 -4.10
CA ARG A 445 -6.77 -0.65 -5.55
C ARG A 445 -7.63 0.30 -6.38
N ASP A 446 -8.87 0.55 -5.93
CA ASP A 446 -9.83 1.36 -6.69
C ASP A 446 -9.57 2.88 -6.57
N ARG A 447 -8.41 3.27 -6.00
CA ARG A 447 -8.00 4.67 -5.85
C ARG A 447 -7.17 5.11 -7.04
N ASP A 448 -7.68 6.16 -7.67
CA ASP A 448 -7.05 6.80 -8.80
C ASP A 448 -5.90 7.73 -8.37
N LEU A 449 -4.94 7.87 -9.28
CA LEU A 449 -3.85 8.82 -9.28
C LEU A 449 -4.00 9.70 -10.52
N LEU A 450 -4.30 10.98 -10.28
CA LEU A 450 -4.39 12.00 -11.30
C LEU A 450 -3.04 12.69 -11.41
N VAL A 451 -2.47 12.75 -12.62
CA VAL A 451 -1.22 13.45 -12.91
C VAL A 451 -1.46 14.45 -14.03
N THR A 452 -1.22 15.73 -13.73
CA THR A 452 -1.28 16.82 -14.69
C THR A 452 0.13 17.23 -15.08
N TYR A 453 0.41 17.38 -16.37
CA TYR A 453 1.70 17.83 -16.87
C TYR A 453 1.54 18.58 -18.19
N ASP A 454 2.51 19.42 -18.49
CA ASP A 454 2.59 20.17 -19.74
C ASP A 454 3.62 19.51 -20.67
N LEU A 455 3.27 19.32 -21.95
CA LEU A 455 4.16 18.72 -22.94
C LEU A 455 4.21 19.59 -24.20
N PRO A 456 5.20 20.49 -24.32
CA PRO A 456 5.26 21.43 -25.44
C PRO A 456 5.37 20.68 -26.76
N PHE A 457 4.65 21.17 -27.79
CA PHE A 457 4.63 20.53 -29.12
C PHE A 457 6.03 20.23 -29.69
N GLY A 458 7.01 21.11 -29.47
CA GLY A 458 8.39 20.94 -29.93
C GLY A 458 9.11 19.74 -29.29
N ALA A 459 8.78 19.37 -28.06
CA ALA A 459 9.39 18.23 -27.37
C ALA A 459 9.05 16.89 -28.04
N ARG A 460 7.96 16.82 -28.82
CA ARG A 460 7.62 15.59 -29.55
C ARG A 460 8.67 15.27 -30.62
N PHE A 461 9.27 16.28 -31.25
CA PHE A 461 10.20 16.10 -32.38
C PHE A 461 11.66 15.90 -31.96
N THR A 462 12.01 16.03 -30.68
CA THR A 462 13.39 15.88 -30.19
C THR A 462 13.97 14.51 -30.53
N LYS A 463 13.17 13.45 -30.37
CA LYS A 463 13.60 12.06 -30.67
C LYS A 463 13.92 11.83 -32.16
N PRO A 464 12.99 12.07 -33.11
CA PRO A 464 13.30 11.93 -34.53
C PRO A 464 14.45 12.83 -35.00
N LEU A 465 14.49 14.08 -34.53
CA LEU A 465 15.53 15.04 -34.93
C LEU A 465 16.91 14.60 -34.44
N THR A 466 17.02 14.09 -33.22
CA THR A 466 18.31 13.62 -32.69
C THR A 466 18.81 12.39 -33.43
N ILE A 467 17.95 11.42 -33.71
CA ILE A 467 18.33 10.22 -34.49
C ILE A 467 18.76 10.63 -35.89
N SER A 468 18.01 11.53 -36.54
CA SER A 468 18.33 12.03 -37.88
C SER A 468 19.67 12.79 -37.90
N ALA A 469 19.91 13.65 -36.91
CA ALA A 469 21.16 14.35 -36.75
C ALA A 469 22.34 13.38 -36.53
N GLY A 470 22.16 12.35 -35.70
CA GLY A 470 23.16 11.30 -35.49
C GLY A 470 23.53 10.56 -36.77
N MET A 471 22.54 10.18 -37.59
CA MET A 471 22.80 9.56 -38.89
C MET A 471 23.52 10.51 -39.85
N LEU A 472 23.12 11.79 -39.91
CA LEU A 472 23.79 12.79 -40.74
C LEU A 472 25.26 13.00 -40.35
N VAL A 473 25.58 12.96 -39.06
CA VAL A 473 26.97 13.02 -38.57
C VAL A 473 27.78 11.82 -39.07
N VAL A 474 27.21 10.61 -39.06
CA VAL A 474 27.89 9.42 -39.60
C VAL A 474 28.17 9.58 -41.10
N PHE A 475 27.20 10.07 -41.88
CA PHE A 475 27.42 10.34 -43.31
C PHE A 475 28.45 11.42 -43.56
N ALA A 476 28.42 12.51 -42.79
CA ALA A 476 29.40 13.59 -42.89
C ALA A 476 30.82 13.11 -42.54
N LEU A 477 30.97 12.33 -41.47
CA LEU A 477 32.26 11.74 -41.09
C LEU A 477 32.77 10.76 -42.15
N SER A 478 31.91 9.90 -42.68
CA SER A 478 32.26 8.98 -43.78
C SER A 478 32.73 9.76 -45.02
N TRP A 479 32.03 10.85 -45.36
CA TRP A 479 32.42 11.73 -46.45
C TRP A 479 33.78 12.39 -46.19
N VAL A 480 34.03 12.92 -44.99
CA VAL A 480 35.33 13.51 -44.64
C VAL A 480 36.44 12.47 -44.71
N VAL A 481 36.27 11.30 -44.08
CA VAL A 481 37.26 10.22 -44.08
C VAL A 481 37.53 9.73 -45.49
N GLY A 482 36.50 9.59 -46.33
CA GLY A 482 36.64 9.18 -47.72
C GLY A 482 37.41 10.19 -48.59
N ASN A 483 37.48 11.45 -48.18
CA ASN A 483 38.25 12.50 -48.85
C ASN A 483 39.67 12.69 -48.30
N LEU A 484 40.06 11.99 -47.22
CA LEU A 484 41.42 12.07 -46.69
C LEU A 484 42.37 11.20 -47.53
N ASP A 485 43.33 11.83 -48.21
CA ASP A 485 44.41 11.12 -48.90
C ASP A 485 45.46 10.64 -47.89
N VAL A 486 45.36 9.37 -47.51
CA VAL A 486 46.32 8.70 -46.61
C VAL A 486 47.48 8.02 -47.35
N SER A 487 47.70 8.32 -48.64
CA SER A 487 48.81 7.72 -49.39
C SER A 487 50.17 8.23 -48.92
N ILE A 488 51.11 7.30 -48.69
CA ILE A 488 52.50 7.62 -48.31
C ILE A 488 53.38 7.47 -49.55
N GLY A 489 53.80 8.61 -50.11
CA GLY A 489 54.66 8.72 -51.30
C GLY A 489 54.13 9.76 -52.28
N GLY A 490 54.87 10.86 -52.49
CA GLY A 490 54.41 12.02 -53.27
C GLY A 490 53.95 11.66 -54.68
N LYS A 491 52.70 12.00 -55.03
CA LYS A 491 52.13 11.81 -56.37
C LYS A 491 52.99 12.49 -57.43
N LYS A 492 53.64 11.69 -58.29
CA LYS A 492 54.26 12.19 -59.54
C LYS A 492 53.16 12.75 -60.42
N LYS A 493 53.25 14.04 -60.78
CA LYS A 493 52.38 14.68 -61.77
C LYS A 493 52.53 13.94 -63.10
N THR A 494 51.49 13.21 -63.50
CA THR A 494 51.32 12.76 -64.88
C THR A 494 50.89 13.94 -65.73
N ALA A 495 51.68 14.23 -66.76
CA ALA A 495 51.53 15.33 -67.71
C ALA A 495 50.35 15.12 -68.66
#